data_AF-A0A835G1K0-F1
#
_entry.id   AF-A0A835G1K0-F1
#
_cell.length_a   1.000
_cell.length_b   1.000
_cell.length_c   1.000
_cell.angle_alpha   90.00
_cell.angle_beta   90.00
_cell.angle_gamma   90.00
#
_symmetry.space_group_name_H-M   'P 1'
#
loop_
_entity.id
_entity.type
_entity.pdbx_description
1 polymer ?
#
loop_
_entity_poly.entity_id
_entity_poly.type
_entity_poly.pdbx_seq_one_letter_code
_entity_poly.pdbx_strand_id
1 'polypeptide(L)'
;MVNFNGALVHMPEKQWANEKETGIQRDLVFEILAQKKALNLDFVAAENKETFFIDSLDYFDSAFFASDATADNLLTAKNLVSDPTSMMVRTSQDQAKMVSDALMKQYGDYVDVRTWGGPTPILEIVSKGIQKAKGVEQVANYLNIKRSDIVAFGDEHNDEEMLDYVGWGVAMKNATAQIKAVANDVTEKTNDEDGLADYLERKSNSIPRATFTPQEVADLTMEFYMRNYIEGLFLSSAIIKNVDYTSELLIKTLKILRYEKGFKGYIHVKAIPGADEKLIEELGFLADRMSVNVELPSRESLKLLAPDKDPFALYKPMKQITQTTNELAQFPALKKGKSFVPAGQSTQMIVGASPESDHSIVKIAENLYQKYELKRVYYSAYIPVNQDSLLPAVTTDPPLLREHRLYQADWLLRFYRFSADEILSAEKPNFNLYLDPKANWAVQNYDQFPIDVQSASYERLLRIPGIGPKSAQNIIKARKYYQLHLSDLKKLGVVIKRAQYFISCNGATQPGLIHDPEWVISSLISSRQYETLKKVNSQSTQEQLTLFDVERFEAVKRKEQPYVY
;
A
#
# COMPACT_ATOMS: atom_id res chain seq x y z
N MET A 1 10.40 -5.30 -18.72
CA MET A 1 9.03 -5.55 -19.22
C MET A 1 9.13 -5.99 -20.66
N VAL A 2 8.38 -7.03 -21.05
CA VAL A 2 8.35 -7.57 -22.41
C VAL A 2 6.94 -7.31 -22.96
N ASN A 3 6.81 -6.42 -23.94
CA ASN A 3 5.55 -6.00 -24.55
C ASN A 3 5.48 -6.42 -26.02
N PHE A 4 4.31 -6.29 -26.64
CA PHE A 4 4.07 -6.58 -28.06
C PHE A 4 4.60 -7.97 -28.45
N ASN A 5 4.26 -8.97 -27.63
CA ASN A 5 4.69 -10.36 -27.79
C ASN A 5 6.22 -10.57 -27.88
N GLY A 6 7.04 -9.62 -27.40
CA GLY A 6 8.50 -9.67 -27.49
C GLY A 6 9.12 -8.65 -28.44
N ALA A 7 8.31 -7.88 -29.18
CA ALA A 7 8.84 -6.84 -30.06
C ALA A 7 9.45 -5.66 -29.29
N LEU A 8 8.99 -5.41 -28.06
CA LEU A 8 9.56 -4.38 -27.18
C LEU A 8 10.03 -4.99 -25.85
N VAL A 9 11.30 -4.80 -25.52
CA VAL A 9 11.88 -5.12 -24.21
C VAL A 9 12.44 -3.84 -23.62
N HIS A 10 11.85 -3.37 -22.52
CA HIS A 10 12.20 -2.08 -21.90
C HIS A 10 12.12 -2.11 -20.38
N MET A 11 12.70 -1.09 -19.73
CA MET A 11 12.54 -0.85 -18.30
C MET A 11 11.56 0.32 -18.11
N PRO A 12 10.40 0.11 -17.46
CA PRO A 12 9.42 1.18 -17.27
C PRO A 12 10.05 2.41 -16.61
N GLU A 13 9.71 3.59 -17.13
CA GLU A 13 10.13 4.91 -16.62
C GLU A 13 11.65 5.17 -16.62
N LYS A 14 12.44 4.32 -17.30
CA LYS A 14 13.91 4.43 -17.31
C LYS A 14 14.46 4.28 -18.72
N GLN A 15 15.49 5.05 -19.02
CA GLN A 15 16.31 4.81 -20.21
C GLN A 15 17.25 3.63 -19.95
N TRP A 16 17.12 2.58 -20.75
CA TRP A 16 17.90 1.36 -20.59
C TRP A 16 18.72 1.10 -21.86
N ALA A 17 20.04 0.98 -21.71
CA ALA A 17 20.95 0.83 -22.86
C ALA A 17 20.72 -0.46 -23.67
N ASN A 18 20.12 -1.48 -23.06
CA ASN A 18 19.75 -2.73 -23.72
C ASN A 18 18.27 -2.75 -24.15
N GLU A 19 17.59 -1.60 -24.18
CA GLU A 19 16.24 -1.52 -24.73
C GLU A 19 16.25 -1.95 -26.19
N LYS A 20 15.26 -2.75 -26.57
CA LYS A 20 15.12 -3.27 -27.93
C LYS A 20 13.66 -3.16 -28.36
N GLU A 21 13.44 -2.43 -29.45
CA GLU A 21 12.15 -2.28 -30.13
C GLU A 21 12.32 -2.80 -31.56
N THR A 22 11.44 -3.71 -31.99
CA THR A 22 11.46 -4.28 -33.33
C THR A 22 10.19 -3.87 -34.04
N GLY A 23 10.30 -2.91 -34.96
CA GLY A 23 9.18 -2.39 -35.72
C GLY A 23 8.88 -3.20 -36.98
N ILE A 24 7.66 -3.01 -37.47
CA ILE A 24 7.18 -3.38 -38.80
C ILE A 24 7.55 -2.25 -39.76
N GLN A 25 7.87 -2.60 -41.00
CA GLN A 25 8.16 -1.60 -42.02
C GLN A 25 6.98 -0.64 -42.19
N ARG A 26 7.23 0.66 -42.03
CA ARG A 26 6.23 1.73 -42.17
C ARG A 26 5.47 1.65 -43.49
N ASP A 27 6.13 1.30 -44.58
CA ASP A 27 5.49 1.22 -45.90
C ASP A 27 4.41 0.13 -45.93
N LEU A 28 4.63 -1.00 -45.25
CA LEU A 28 3.65 -2.07 -45.14
C LEU A 28 2.38 -1.62 -44.42
N VAL A 29 2.51 -0.75 -43.40
CA VAL A 29 1.35 -0.18 -42.69
C VAL A 29 0.47 0.63 -43.64
N PHE A 30 1.07 1.44 -44.50
CA PHE A 30 0.32 2.23 -45.48
C PHE A 30 -0.24 1.38 -46.63
N GLU A 31 0.43 0.30 -47.03
CA GLU A 31 -0.11 -0.66 -47.99
C GLU A 31 -1.35 -1.39 -47.47
N ILE A 32 -1.32 -1.83 -46.21
CA ILE A 32 -2.47 -2.47 -45.55
C ILE A 32 -3.59 -1.45 -45.35
N LEU A 33 -3.28 -0.23 -44.93
CA LEU A 33 -4.26 0.85 -44.78
C LEU A 33 -4.94 1.20 -46.11
N ALA A 34 -4.20 1.22 -47.21
CA ALA A 34 -4.77 1.44 -48.55
C ALA A 34 -5.77 0.34 -48.96
N GLN A 35 -5.62 -0.87 -48.39
CA GLN A 35 -6.50 -2.02 -48.60
C GLN A 35 -7.64 -2.12 -47.59
N LYS A 36 -7.81 -1.13 -46.68
CA LYS A 36 -8.85 -1.13 -45.62
C LYS A 36 -10.23 -1.58 -46.11
N LYS A 37 -10.70 -1.01 -47.24
CA LYS A 37 -12.00 -1.35 -47.83
C LYS A 37 -12.05 -2.74 -48.45
N ALA A 38 -10.97 -3.20 -49.06
CA ALA A 38 -10.90 -4.51 -49.70
C ALA A 38 -10.84 -5.65 -48.67
N LEU A 39 -10.20 -5.39 -47.53
CA LEU A 39 -10.08 -6.32 -46.41
C LEU A 39 -11.24 -6.23 -45.40
N ASN A 40 -12.27 -5.40 -45.65
CA ASN A 40 -13.38 -5.17 -44.72
C ASN A 40 -12.91 -4.82 -43.29
N LEU A 41 -11.94 -3.91 -43.19
CA LEU A 41 -11.42 -3.43 -41.92
C LEU A 41 -12.21 -2.19 -41.48
N ASP A 42 -12.67 -2.18 -40.25
CA ASP A 42 -13.42 -1.06 -39.68
C ASP A 42 -12.49 -0.05 -39.00
N PHE A 43 -11.36 -0.54 -38.48
CA PHE A 43 -10.40 0.25 -37.72
C PHE A 43 -8.97 -0.22 -38.02
N VAL A 44 -8.05 0.74 -38.11
CA VAL A 44 -6.62 0.50 -38.29
C VAL A 44 -5.85 1.44 -37.37
N ALA A 45 -4.90 0.88 -36.63
CA ALA A 45 -3.98 1.63 -35.79
C ALA A 45 -2.54 1.16 -35.94
N ALA A 46 -1.60 2.06 -35.67
CA ALA A 46 -0.18 1.76 -35.59
C ALA A 46 0.38 2.32 -34.27
N GLU A 47 1.20 1.54 -33.59
CA GLU A 47 1.65 1.86 -32.24
C GLU A 47 3.15 1.61 -32.04
N ASN A 48 3.73 2.41 -31.16
CA ASN A 48 5.08 2.29 -30.61
C ASN A 48 5.01 2.35 -29.09
N LYS A 49 6.17 2.24 -28.43
CA LYS A 49 6.29 2.46 -26.98
C LYS A 49 5.57 3.72 -26.47
N GLU A 50 5.66 4.83 -27.20
CA GLU A 50 5.18 6.15 -26.73
C GLU A 50 4.06 6.75 -27.59
N THR A 51 3.73 6.15 -28.73
CA THR A 51 2.79 6.75 -29.70
C THR A 51 1.77 5.74 -30.17
N PHE A 52 0.55 6.22 -30.41
CA PHE A 52 -0.55 5.43 -30.95
C PHE A 52 -1.30 6.28 -31.98
N PHE A 53 -1.38 5.78 -33.21
CA PHE A 53 -1.99 6.47 -34.34
C PHE A 53 -3.18 5.67 -34.88
N ILE A 54 -4.29 6.34 -35.18
CA ILE A 54 -5.53 5.74 -35.67
C ILE A 54 -5.96 6.32 -37.01
N ASP A 55 -6.57 5.48 -37.83
CA ASP A 55 -7.01 5.87 -39.17
C ASP A 55 -8.27 6.74 -39.21
N SER A 56 -9.14 6.65 -38.19
CA SER A 56 -10.28 7.55 -38.00
C SER A 56 -10.53 7.86 -36.52
N LEU A 57 -10.88 9.12 -36.23
CA LEU A 57 -11.30 9.59 -34.91
C LEU A 57 -12.71 9.09 -34.54
N ASP A 58 -13.51 8.63 -35.50
CA ASP A 58 -14.90 8.21 -35.28
C ASP A 58 -15.01 6.94 -34.43
N TYR A 59 -13.94 6.16 -34.33
CA TYR A 59 -13.87 4.90 -33.58
C TYR A 59 -12.97 4.99 -32.34
N PHE A 60 -12.74 6.21 -31.86
CA PHE A 60 -11.96 6.44 -30.64
C PHE A 60 -12.71 5.93 -29.41
N ASP A 61 -12.13 4.94 -28.72
CA ASP A 61 -12.61 4.43 -27.44
C ASP A 61 -11.75 4.98 -26.30
N SER A 62 -12.32 5.85 -25.46
CA SER A 62 -11.64 6.43 -24.30
C SER A 62 -11.16 5.40 -23.28
N ALA A 63 -11.64 4.15 -23.32
CA ALA A 63 -11.14 3.08 -22.47
C ALA A 63 -9.76 2.54 -22.92
N PHE A 64 -9.40 2.70 -24.20
CA PHE A 64 -8.12 2.24 -24.76
C PHE A 64 -7.03 3.32 -24.75
N PHE A 65 -7.40 4.59 -24.60
CA PHE A 65 -6.47 5.72 -24.65
C PHE A 65 -6.49 6.52 -23.35
N ALA A 66 -5.30 6.83 -22.82
CA ALA A 66 -5.15 7.61 -21.59
C ALA A 66 -5.50 9.11 -21.74
N SER A 67 -5.72 9.62 -22.96
CA SER A 67 -5.99 11.03 -23.27
C SER A 67 -6.84 11.18 -24.54
N ASP A 68 -7.55 12.31 -24.70
CA ASP A 68 -8.36 12.62 -25.89
C ASP A 68 -7.56 12.51 -27.20
N ALA A 69 -8.12 11.86 -28.24
CA ALA A 69 -7.48 11.85 -29.56
C ALA A 69 -7.55 13.21 -30.25
N THR A 70 -6.40 13.68 -30.71
CA THR A 70 -6.25 14.91 -31.49
C THR A 70 -5.87 14.59 -32.93
N ALA A 71 -5.79 15.62 -33.79
CA ALA A 71 -5.31 15.46 -35.16
C ALA A 71 -3.87 14.89 -35.25
N ASP A 72 -3.09 15.03 -34.18
CA ASP A 72 -1.73 14.48 -34.09
C ASP A 72 -1.75 12.95 -33.94
N ASN A 73 -2.87 12.37 -33.51
CA ASN A 73 -3.06 10.92 -33.41
C ASN A 73 -3.57 10.28 -34.71
N LEU A 74 -3.76 11.03 -35.80
CA LEU A 74 -4.19 10.45 -37.07
C LEU A 74 -3.05 9.69 -37.76
N LEU A 75 -3.33 8.48 -38.23
CA LEU A 75 -2.42 7.64 -38.99
C LEU A 75 -2.23 8.22 -40.40
N THR A 76 -1.22 9.08 -40.52
CA THR A 76 -0.86 9.75 -41.77
C THR A 76 0.64 9.62 -42.02
N ALA A 77 1.04 9.78 -43.29
CA ALA A 77 2.45 9.79 -43.67
C ALA A 77 3.27 10.88 -42.96
N LYS A 78 2.61 11.94 -42.46
CA LYS A 78 3.22 13.03 -41.68
C LYS A 78 3.46 12.64 -40.23
N ASN A 79 2.52 11.92 -39.60
CA ASN A 79 2.55 11.65 -38.16
C ASN A 79 3.33 10.37 -37.84
N LEU A 80 3.17 9.30 -38.64
CA LEU A 80 3.97 8.09 -38.50
C LEU A 80 5.30 8.29 -39.24
N VAL A 81 6.34 8.70 -38.52
CA VAL A 81 7.66 9.03 -39.07
C VAL A 81 8.70 7.89 -38.93
N SER A 82 8.39 6.86 -38.16
CA SER A 82 9.23 5.69 -37.93
C SER A 82 8.44 4.39 -38.09
N ASP A 83 9.16 3.27 -38.18
CA ASP A 83 8.59 1.93 -38.17
C ASP A 83 7.84 1.67 -36.86
N PRO A 84 6.53 1.34 -36.89
CA PRO A 84 5.76 1.07 -35.68
C PRO A 84 6.06 -0.32 -35.12
N THR A 85 6.03 -0.49 -33.80
CA THR A 85 6.19 -1.80 -33.14
C THR A 85 5.10 -2.80 -33.50
N SER A 86 3.87 -2.32 -33.62
CA SER A 86 2.70 -3.14 -33.90
C SER A 86 1.70 -2.36 -34.76
N MET A 87 0.91 -3.09 -35.55
CA MET A 87 -0.24 -2.57 -36.27
C MET A 87 -1.48 -3.37 -35.86
N MET A 88 -2.50 -2.69 -35.35
CA MET A 88 -3.77 -3.31 -34.98
C MET A 88 -4.82 -3.06 -36.05
N VAL A 89 -5.52 -4.10 -36.47
CA VAL A 89 -6.68 -3.98 -37.36
C VAL A 89 -7.90 -4.66 -36.78
N ARG A 90 -9.07 -4.08 -36.97
CA ARG A 90 -10.35 -4.65 -36.50
C ARG A 90 -11.25 -4.99 -37.68
N THR A 91 -11.91 -6.13 -37.59
CA THR A 91 -12.95 -6.57 -38.53
C THR A 91 -14.05 -7.31 -37.78
N SER A 92 -15.13 -7.66 -38.47
CA SER A 92 -16.21 -8.48 -37.91
C SER A 92 -15.74 -9.91 -37.60
N GLN A 93 -16.38 -10.55 -36.61
CA GLN A 93 -16.00 -11.89 -36.14
C GLN A 93 -15.96 -12.94 -37.25
N ASP A 94 -16.93 -12.92 -38.16
CA ASP A 94 -17.02 -13.88 -39.27
C ASP A 94 -15.92 -13.69 -40.33
N GLN A 95 -15.30 -12.51 -40.37
CA GLN A 95 -14.27 -12.15 -41.36
C GLN A 95 -12.84 -12.28 -40.82
N ALA A 96 -12.65 -12.30 -39.50
CA ALA A 96 -11.32 -12.28 -38.86
C ALA A 96 -10.37 -13.34 -39.42
N LYS A 97 -10.83 -14.59 -39.57
CA LYS A 97 -10.00 -15.65 -40.14
C LYS A 97 -9.63 -15.39 -41.60
N MET A 98 -10.59 -14.95 -42.41
CA MET A 98 -10.35 -14.65 -43.84
C MET A 98 -9.36 -13.49 -44.00
N VAL A 99 -9.48 -12.44 -43.17
CA VAL A 99 -8.57 -11.29 -43.16
C VAL A 99 -7.17 -11.72 -42.71
N SER A 100 -7.07 -12.50 -41.64
CA SER A 100 -5.79 -13.06 -41.17
C SER A 100 -5.11 -13.89 -42.26
N ASP A 101 -5.85 -14.79 -42.92
CA ASP A 101 -5.32 -15.64 -44.00
C ASP A 101 -4.88 -14.79 -45.22
N ALA A 102 -5.61 -13.72 -45.54
CA ALA A 102 -5.26 -12.81 -46.63
C ALA A 102 -3.97 -12.03 -46.32
N LEU A 103 -3.86 -11.48 -45.11
CA LEU A 103 -2.66 -10.77 -44.64
C LEU A 103 -1.46 -11.71 -44.59
N MET A 104 -1.61 -12.92 -44.06
CA MET A 104 -0.54 -13.92 -44.03
C MET A 104 -0.13 -14.39 -45.43
N LYS A 105 -1.08 -14.52 -46.37
CA LYS A 105 -0.77 -14.90 -47.76
C LYS A 105 0.04 -13.82 -48.49
N GLN A 106 -0.25 -12.55 -48.23
CA GLN A 106 0.39 -11.44 -48.93
C GLN A 106 1.68 -10.98 -48.25
N TYR A 107 1.72 -11.02 -46.92
CA TYR A 107 2.76 -10.39 -46.11
C TYR A 107 3.42 -11.32 -45.10
N GLY A 108 3.05 -12.61 -45.07
CA GLY A 108 3.57 -13.59 -44.10
C GLY A 108 5.08 -13.86 -44.18
N ASP A 109 5.78 -13.34 -45.18
CA ASP A 109 7.25 -13.31 -45.22
C ASP A 109 7.86 -12.23 -44.31
N TYR A 110 7.08 -11.22 -43.94
CA TYR A 110 7.52 -10.03 -43.21
C TYR A 110 6.83 -9.85 -41.86
N VAL A 111 5.59 -10.34 -41.72
CA VAL A 111 4.79 -10.18 -40.50
C VAL A 111 4.17 -11.49 -40.01
N ASP A 112 3.85 -11.50 -38.72
CA ASP A 112 2.96 -12.47 -38.10
C ASP A 112 1.67 -11.76 -37.68
N VAL A 113 0.54 -12.43 -37.84
CA VAL A 113 -0.79 -11.91 -37.46
C VAL A 113 -1.36 -12.74 -36.31
N ARG A 114 -1.79 -12.06 -35.24
CA ARG A 114 -2.37 -12.68 -34.04
C ARG A 114 -3.75 -12.10 -33.78
N THR A 115 -4.68 -12.92 -33.32
CA THR A 115 -6.07 -12.48 -33.08
C THR A 115 -6.40 -12.59 -31.59
N TRP A 116 -6.94 -11.52 -31.01
CA TRP A 116 -7.46 -11.48 -29.64
C TRP A 116 -8.75 -10.63 -29.57
N GLY A 117 -9.37 -10.48 -28.39
CA GLY A 117 -10.51 -9.55 -28.20
C GLY A 117 -11.92 -10.15 -28.38
N GLY A 118 -12.05 -11.48 -28.45
CA GLY A 118 -13.33 -12.19 -28.37
C GLY A 118 -14.35 -11.78 -29.44
N PRO A 119 -15.57 -11.29 -29.07
CA PRO A 119 -16.64 -10.95 -30.02
C PRO A 119 -16.29 -9.78 -30.95
N THR A 120 -15.29 -8.97 -30.62
CA THR A 120 -14.75 -7.91 -31.47
C THR A 120 -13.26 -8.18 -31.73
N PRO A 121 -12.92 -9.05 -32.69
CA PRO A 121 -11.56 -9.50 -32.86
C PRO A 121 -10.65 -8.36 -33.33
N ILE A 122 -9.55 -8.20 -32.61
CA ILE A 122 -8.42 -7.35 -32.97
C ILE A 122 -7.34 -8.26 -33.51
N LEU A 123 -6.91 -7.98 -34.74
CA LEU A 123 -5.78 -8.63 -35.38
C LEU A 123 -4.56 -7.74 -35.15
N GLU A 124 -3.66 -8.20 -34.29
CA GLU A 124 -2.36 -7.60 -34.02
C GLU A 124 -1.35 -8.15 -35.02
N ILE A 125 -0.78 -7.25 -35.81
CA ILE A 125 0.26 -7.54 -36.79
C ILE A 125 1.57 -7.08 -36.18
N VAL A 126 2.58 -7.95 -36.18
CA VAL A 126 3.94 -7.68 -35.68
C VAL A 126 4.96 -8.19 -36.68
N SER A 127 6.21 -7.75 -36.57
CA SER A 127 7.28 -8.27 -37.42
C SER A 127 7.44 -9.78 -37.27
N LYS A 128 7.81 -10.45 -38.36
CA LYS A 128 7.94 -11.91 -38.38
C LYS A 128 8.99 -12.40 -37.40
N GLY A 129 8.67 -13.48 -36.69
CA GLY A 129 9.59 -14.17 -35.78
C GLY A 129 9.80 -13.47 -34.43
N ILE A 130 8.86 -12.59 -34.06
CA ILE A 130 8.74 -12.03 -32.71
C ILE A 130 8.15 -13.06 -31.76
N GLN A 131 8.87 -13.31 -30.67
CA GLN A 131 8.57 -14.38 -29.72
C GLN A 131 8.77 -13.85 -28.29
N LYS A 132 7.83 -14.16 -27.38
CA LYS A 132 7.93 -13.78 -25.96
C LYS A 132 9.19 -14.37 -25.33
N ALA A 133 9.56 -15.60 -25.74
CA ALA A 133 10.76 -16.29 -25.31
C ALA A 133 12.05 -15.47 -25.50
N LYS A 134 12.24 -14.82 -26.65
CA LYS A 134 13.41 -13.96 -26.92
C LYS A 134 13.46 -12.75 -25.99
N GLY A 135 12.29 -12.18 -25.66
CA GLY A 135 12.19 -11.10 -24.70
C GLY A 135 12.56 -11.54 -23.28
N VAL A 136 12.07 -12.71 -22.86
CA VAL A 136 12.43 -13.32 -21.57
C VAL A 136 13.93 -13.63 -21.52
N GLU A 137 14.51 -14.20 -22.58
CA GLU A 137 15.94 -14.47 -22.69
C GLU A 137 16.79 -13.20 -22.53
N GLN A 138 16.42 -12.12 -23.20
CA GLN A 138 17.11 -10.84 -23.10
C GLN A 138 17.09 -10.30 -21.66
N VAL A 139 15.95 -10.36 -20.98
CA VAL A 139 15.82 -9.95 -19.58
C VAL A 139 16.64 -10.85 -18.66
N ALA A 140 16.60 -12.17 -18.86
CA ALA A 140 17.36 -13.14 -18.07
C ALA A 140 18.88 -12.93 -18.19
N ASN A 141 19.37 -12.73 -19.41
CA ASN A 141 20.78 -12.45 -19.68
C ASN A 141 21.25 -11.15 -19.02
N TYR A 142 20.44 -10.10 -19.08
CA TYR A 142 20.76 -8.82 -18.43
C TYR A 142 20.80 -8.93 -16.90
N LEU A 143 19.87 -9.68 -16.31
CA LEU A 143 19.80 -9.90 -14.86
C LEU A 143 20.75 -11.00 -14.37
N ASN A 144 21.48 -11.66 -15.28
CA ASN A 144 22.32 -12.82 -15.00
C ASN A 144 21.56 -13.96 -14.28
N ILE A 145 20.32 -14.19 -14.71
CA ILE A 145 19.44 -15.26 -14.22
C ILE A 145 19.55 -16.45 -15.17
N LYS A 146 19.77 -17.65 -14.63
CA LYS A 146 19.81 -18.87 -15.45
C LYS A 146 18.40 -19.24 -15.88
N ARG A 147 18.27 -19.77 -17.11
CA ARG A 147 17.01 -20.34 -17.63
C ARG A 147 16.30 -21.26 -16.63
N SER A 148 17.06 -22.12 -15.93
CA SER A 148 16.55 -23.06 -14.91
C SER A 148 15.82 -22.39 -13.74
N ASP A 149 16.10 -21.10 -13.50
CA ASP A 149 15.61 -20.35 -12.35
C ASP A 149 14.42 -19.44 -12.75
N ILE A 150 13.88 -19.63 -13.95
CA ILE A 150 12.75 -18.85 -14.49
C ILE A 150 11.49 -19.71 -14.47
N VAL A 151 10.42 -19.14 -13.90
CA VAL A 151 9.05 -19.68 -13.97
C VAL A 151 8.23 -18.79 -14.89
N ALA A 152 7.46 -19.36 -15.80
CA ALA A 152 6.51 -18.62 -16.63
C ALA A 152 5.13 -19.29 -16.61
N PHE A 153 4.10 -18.46 -16.80
CA PHE A 153 2.71 -18.87 -16.85
C PHE A 153 2.14 -18.48 -18.22
N GLY A 154 1.28 -19.32 -18.78
CA GLY A 154 0.65 -19.06 -20.06
C GLY A 154 -0.63 -19.87 -20.27
N ASP A 155 -1.44 -19.45 -21.22
CA ASP A 155 -2.74 -20.05 -21.50
C ASP A 155 -3.05 -20.20 -22.99
N GLU A 156 -2.47 -19.34 -23.81
CA GLU A 156 -2.65 -19.30 -25.27
C GLU A 156 -1.40 -19.67 -26.07
N HIS A 157 -1.58 -19.90 -27.37
CA HIS A 157 -0.53 -20.37 -28.28
C HIS A 157 0.70 -19.44 -28.34
N ASN A 158 0.53 -18.12 -28.13
CA ASN A 158 1.64 -17.18 -28.09
C ASN A 158 2.57 -17.35 -26.87
N ASP A 159 2.20 -18.16 -25.88
CA ASP A 159 3.01 -18.48 -24.71
C ASP A 159 3.81 -19.77 -24.88
N GLU A 160 3.51 -20.61 -25.88
CA GLU A 160 4.08 -21.95 -26.03
C GLU A 160 5.61 -21.94 -26.02
N GLU A 161 6.22 -21.10 -26.85
CA GLU A 161 7.67 -20.97 -26.95
C GLU A 161 8.29 -20.40 -25.67
N MET A 162 7.56 -19.55 -24.94
CA MET A 162 8.02 -19.03 -23.65
C MET A 162 7.99 -20.12 -22.58
N LEU A 163 6.92 -20.92 -22.53
CA LEU A 163 6.78 -22.03 -21.59
C LEU A 163 7.81 -23.13 -21.86
N ASP A 164 8.10 -23.43 -23.12
CA ASP A 164 9.19 -24.34 -23.50
C ASP A 164 10.56 -23.74 -23.16
N TYR A 165 10.75 -22.43 -23.36
CA TYR A 165 12.01 -21.75 -23.08
C TYR A 165 12.35 -21.66 -21.59
N VAL A 166 11.43 -21.55 -20.65
CA VAL A 166 11.78 -21.36 -19.24
C VAL A 166 12.23 -22.66 -18.54
N GLY A 167 12.70 -22.55 -17.30
CA GLY A 167 13.05 -23.71 -16.47
C GLY A 167 11.82 -24.44 -15.92
N TRP A 168 10.73 -23.70 -15.70
CA TRP A 168 9.45 -24.24 -15.23
C TRP A 168 8.27 -23.48 -15.87
N GLY A 169 7.66 -24.06 -16.90
CA GLY A 169 6.47 -23.53 -17.56
C GLY A 169 5.19 -24.08 -16.91
N VAL A 170 4.23 -23.21 -16.61
CA VAL A 170 2.95 -23.57 -15.99
C VAL A 170 1.79 -23.13 -16.88
N ALA A 171 0.91 -24.07 -17.24
CA ALA A 171 -0.32 -23.77 -17.96
C ALA A 171 -1.43 -23.33 -17.00
N MET A 172 -2.20 -22.30 -17.36
CA MET A 172 -3.42 -21.97 -16.63
C MET A 172 -4.49 -23.08 -16.79
N LYS A 173 -5.40 -23.25 -15.83
CA LYS A 173 -6.46 -24.29 -15.93
C LYS A 173 -7.35 -24.10 -17.15
N ASN A 174 -7.60 -22.86 -17.54
CA ASN A 174 -8.34 -22.47 -18.74
C ASN A 174 -7.48 -22.52 -20.03
N ALA A 175 -6.20 -22.88 -19.95
CA ALA A 175 -5.33 -22.98 -21.11
C ALA A 175 -5.79 -24.02 -22.14
N THR A 176 -5.38 -23.79 -23.39
CA THR A 176 -5.60 -24.72 -24.50
C THR A 176 -4.93 -26.09 -24.24
N ALA A 177 -5.44 -27.14 -24.89
CA ALA A 177 -4.89 -28.49 -24.75
C ALA A 177 -3.41 -28.57 -25.19
N GLN A 178 -3.03 -27.78 -26.20
CA GLN A 178 -1.65 -27.69 -26.68
C GLN A 178 -0.72 -27.10 -25.62
N ILE A 179 -1.13 -26.01 -24.97
CA ILE A 179 -0.32 -25.37 -23.91
C ILE A 179 -0.15 -26.28 -22.70
N LYS A 180 -1.22 -26.99 -22.29
CA LYS A 180 -1.14 -27.98 -21.20
C LYS A 180 -0.20 -29.16 -21.51
N ALA A 181 0.00 -29.49 -22.79
CA ALA A 181 0.89 -30.57 -23.19
C ALA A 181 2.38 -30.17 -23.16
N VAL A 182 2.67 -28.88 -23.31
CA VAL A 182 4.05 -28.33 -23.32
C VAL A 182 4.49 -27.91 -21.90
N ALA A 183 3.56 -27.48 -21.05
CA ALA A 183 3.86 -27.03 -19.69
C ALA A 183 4.33 -28.18 -18.77
N ASN A 184 5.17 -27.83 -17.79
CA ASN A 184 5.61 -28.74 -16.74
C ASN A 184 4.53 -29.01 -15.69
N ASP A 185 3.60 -28.08 -15.52
CA ASP A 185 2.50 -28.19 -14.56
C ASP A 185 1.27 -27.41 -15.03
N VAL A 186 0.12 -27.67 -14.41
CA VAL A 186 -1.14 -26.98 -14.68
C VAL A 186 -1.75 -26.49 -13.38
N THR A 187 -2.12 -25.21 -13.34
CA THR A 187 -2.85 -24.64 -12.19
C THR A 187 -4.19 -25.35 -11.96
N GLU A 188 -4.64 -25.49 -10.70
CA GLU A 188 -5.96 -26.11 -10.42
C GLU A 188 -7.14 -25.15 -10.61
N LYS A 189 -6.86 -23.84 -10.69
CA LYS A 189 -7.81 -22.74 -10.79
C LYS A 189 -7.57 -21.98 -12.09
N THR A 190 -8.62 -21.45 -12.70
CA THR A 190 -8.54 -20.59 -13.89
C THR A 190 -7.94 -19.23 -13.56
N ASN A 191 -7.63 -18.43 -14.57
CA ASN A 191 -7.27 -17.02 -14.41
C ASN A 191 -8.36 -16.22 -13.65
N ASP A 192 -9.64 -16.50 -13.90
CA ASP A 192 -10.77 -15.84 -13.22
C ASP A 192 -10.91 -16.24 -11.72
N GLU A 193 -10.24 -17.32 -11.33
CA GLU A 193 -10.21 -17.86 -9.96
C GLU A 193 -8.86 -17.58 -9.27
N ASP A 194 -8.09 -16.59 -9.75
CA ASP A 194 -6.75 -16.24 -9.27
C ASP A 194 -5.74 -17.41 -9.33
N GLY A 195 -5.83 -18.25 -10.36
CA GLY A 195 -5.02 -19.48 -10.46
C GLY A 195 -3.52 -19.27 -10.43
N LEU A 196 -3.01 -18.13 -10.92
CA LEU A 196 -1.60 -17.78 -10.84
C LEU A 196 -1.19 -17.48 -9.38
N ALA A 197 -1.96 -16.64 -8.68
CA ALA A 197 -1.66 -16.28 -7.30
C ALA A 197 -1.75 -17.50 -6.37
N ASP A 198 -2.82 -18.29 -6.53
CA ASP A 198 -2.99 -19.56 -5.84
C ASP A 198 -1.81 -20.52 -6.10
N TYR A 199 -1.37 -20.62 -7.36
CA TYR A 199 -0.19 -21.41 -7.74
C TYR A 199 1.13 -20.84 -7.18
N LEU A 200 1.24 -19.58 -6.80
CA LEU A 200 2.45 -19.06 -6.13
C LEU A 200 2.39 -19.22 -4.61
N GLU A 201 1.21 -19.10 -4.01
CA GLU A 201 1.02 -19.06 -2.55
C GLU A 201 0.84 -20.42 -1.88
N ARG A 202 0.42 -21.47 -2.62
CA ARG A 202 0.22 -22.81 -2.04
C ARG A 202 1.41 -23.26 -1.21
N LYS A 203 1.10 -23.71 0.02
CA LYS A 203 2.07 -24.34 0.94
C LYS A 203 2.70 -25.61 0.35
N SER A 204 2.00 -26.26 -0.58
CA SER A 204 2.46 -27.45 -1.34
C SER A 204 3.32 -27.11 -2.55
N ASN A 205 3.53 -25.84 -2.87
CA ASN A 205 4.36 -25.47 -4.01
C ASN A 205 5.80 -25.89 -3.82
N SER A 206 6.31 -26.62 -4.81
CA SER A 206 7.71 -26.99 -4.95
C SER A 206 8.56 -25.87 -5.56
N ILE A 207 8.20 -24.60 -5.32
CA ILE A 207 9.03 -23.46 -5.74
C ILE A 207 10.21 -23.37 -4.77
N PRO A 208 11.46 -23.37 -5.26
CA PRO A 208 12.64 -23.22 -4.41
C PRO A 208 12.56 -21.93 -3.57
N ARG A 209 12.53 -22.08 -2.25
CA ARG A 209 12.56 -20.95 -1.31
C ARG A 209 13.99 -20.73 -0.85
N ALA A 210 14.51 -19.52 -1.03
CA ALA A 210 15.79 -19.13 -0.46
C ALA A 210 15.61 -18.72 1.00
N THR A 211 16.51 -19.17 1.87
CA THR A 211 16.53 -18.82 3.29
C THR A 211 17.97 -18.57 3.71
N PHE A 212 18.21 -17.55 4.53
CA PHE A 212 19.49 -17.42 5.22
C PHE A 212 19.59 -18.43 6.36
N THR A 213 20.76 -19.02 6.51
CA THR A 213 21.12 -19.77 7.71
C THR A 213 21.33 -18.82 8.90
N PRO A 214 21.18 -19.30 10.15
CA PRO A 214 21.44 -18.50 11.33
C PRO A 214 22.83 -17.85 11.36
N GLN A 215 23.84 -18.54 10.80
CA GLN A 215 25.21 -18.04 10.70
C GLN A 215 25.31 -16.88 9.73
N GLU A 216 24.75 -17.00 8.52
CA GLU A 216 24.77 -15.94 7.51
C GLU A 216 24.09 -14.66 8.01
N VAL A 217 22.95 -14.79 8.70
CA VAL A 217 22.27 -13.61 9.29
C VAL A 217 23.17 -12.95 10.34
N ALA A 218 23.82 -13.74 11.20
CA ALA A 218 24.69 -13.20 12.25
C ALA A 218 25.98 -12.57 11.68
N ASP A 219 26.56 -13.18 10.64
CA ASP A 219 27.73 -12.67 9.92
C ASP A 219 27.40 -11.33 9.28
N LEU A 220 26.33 -11.27 8.49
CA LEU A 220 25.86 -10.06 7.82
C LEU A 220 25.58 -8.94 8.81
N THR A 221 24.86 -9.24 9.90
CA THR A 221 24.55 -8.26 10.95
C THR A 221 25.84 -7.66 11.53
N MET A 222 26.84 -8.49 11.82
CA MET A 222 28.11 -8.02 12.36
C MET A 222 28.92 -7.21 11.37
N GLU A 223 28.88 -7.54 10.07
CA GLU A 223 29.55 -6.74 9.05
C GLU A 223 28.98 -5.31 8.98
N PHE A 224 27.65 -5.16 9.01
CA PHE A 224 27.01 -3.85 9.05
C PHE A 224 27.30 -3.11 10.38
N TYR A 225 27.28 -3.83 11.50
CA TYR A 225 27.53 -3.26 12.82
C TYR A 225 28.96 -2.75 12.97
N MET A 226 29.95 -3.54 12.57
CA MET A 226 31.38 -3.17 12.65
C MET A 226 31.74 -1.99 11.75
N ARG A 227 30.94 -1.74 10.70
CA ARG A 227 31.06 -0.58 9.81
C ARG A 227 30.26 0.65 10.29
N ASN A 228 29.63 0.57 11.46
CA ASN A 228 28.76 1.59 12.04
C ASN A 228 27.55 1.96 11.14
N TYR A 229 27.08 1.03 10.30
CA TYR A 229 25.88 1.25 9.49
C TYR A 229 24.58 0.98 10.24
N ILE A 230 24.65 0.14 11.28
CA ILE A 230 23.51 -0.19 12.13
C ILE A 230 23.90 -0.11 13.60
N GLU A 231 22.94 0.23 14.45
CA GLU A 231 23.05 0.16 15.91
C GLU A 231 22.25 -1.03 16.49
N GLY A 232 21.50 -1.72 15.63
CA GLY A 232 20.60 -2.80 16.03
C GLY A 232 20.07 -3.62 14.87
N LEU A 233 19.36 -4.70 15.21
CA LEU A 233 18.77 -5.68 14.32
C LEU A 233 17.28 -5.81 14.64
N PHE A 234 16.43 -5.69 13.62
CA PHE A 234 15.06 -6.18 13.66
C PHE A 234 15.02 -7.55 12.98
N LEU A 235 14.71 -8.61 13.74
CA LEU A 235 14.73 -9.98 13.26
C LEU A 235 13.32 -10.57 13.20
N SER A 236 12.91 -10.98 12.00
CA SER A 236 11.62 -11.62 11.72
C SER A 236 11.81 -12.70 10.67
N SER A 237 10.95 -13.70 10.65
CA SER A 237 10.98 -14.78 9.65
C SER A 237 9.57 -15.17 9.23
N ALA A 238 9.41 -15.58 7.97
CA ALA A 238 8.29 -16.42 7.58
C ALA A 238 8.44 -17.82 8.21
N ILE A 239 7.34 -18.57 8.29
CA ILE A 239 7.34 -19.92 8.88
C ILE A 239 8.03 -20.90 7.93
N ILE A 240 9.15 -21.47 8.37
CA ILE A 240 9.89 -22.54 7.70
C ILE A 240 9.53 -23.85 8.40
N LYS A 241 9.07 -24.86 7.66
CA LYS A 241 8.57 -26.16 8.17
C LYS A 241 7.39 -26.05 9.16
N ASN A 242 7.64 -25.54 10.36
CA ASN A 242 6.64 -25.25 11.39
C ASN A 242 7.11 -24.10 12.30
N VAL A 243 6.22 -23.67 13.20
CA VAL A 243 6.43 -22.49 14.05
C VAL A 243 7.60 -22.68 15.03
N ASP A 244 7.73 -23.86 15.63
CA ASP A 244 8.79 -24.16 16.60
C ASP A 244 10.16 -24.20 15.93
N TYR A 245 10.28 -24.90 14.81
CA TYR A 245 11.52 -24.96 14.02
C TYR A 245 11.98 -23.57 13.59
N THR A 246 11.05 -22.72 13.17
CA THR A 246 11.39 -21.33 12.80
C THR A 246 11.88 -20.55 14.03
N SER A 247 11.22 -20.74 15.18
CA SER A 247 11.61 -20.08 16.43
C SER A 247 12.99 -20.56 16.93
N GLU A 248 13.30 -21.84 16.77
CA GLU A 248 14.64 -22.39 17.05
C GLU A 248 15.73 -21.75 16.18
N LEU A 249 15.45 -21.52 14.89
CA LEU A 249 16.37 -20.82 14.00
C LEU A 249 16.61 -19.37 14.45
N LEU A 250 15.55 -18.65 14.82
CA LEU A 250 15.66 -17.30 15.38
C LEU A 250 16.52 -17.30 16.66
N ILE A 251 16.24 -18.22 17.59
CA ILE A 251 17.03 -18.38 18.82
C ILE A 251 18.49 -18.66 18.50
N LYS A 252 18.76 -19.55 17.53
CA LYS A 252 20.13 -19.86 17.11
C LYS A 252 20.86 -18.63 16.57
N THR A 253 20.22 -17.84 15.72
CA THR A 253 20.78 -16.56 15.24
C THR A 253 21.11 -15.63 16.40
N LEU A 254 20.18 -15.48 17.35
CA LEU A 254 20.38 -14.60 18.50
C LEU A 254 21.48 -15.12 19.45
N LYS A 255 21.61 -16.43 19.64
CA LYS A 255 22.70 -17.05 20.42
C LYS A 255 24.07 -16.77 19.78
N ILE A 256 24.19 -16.95 18.46
CA ILE A 256 25.42 -16.65 17.72
C ILE A 256 25.77 -15.16 17.91
N LEU A 257 24.79 -14.27 17.70
CA LEU A 257 25.01 -12.83 17.89
C LEU A 257 25.45 -12.47 19.31
N ARG A 258 24.75 -12.96 20.34
CA ARG A 258 25.02 -12.57 21.74
C ARG A 258 26.24 -13.23 22.35
N TYR A 259 26.44 -14.52 22.12
CA TYR A 259 27.43 -15.31 22.84
C TYR A 259 28.70 -15.57 22.03
N GLU A 260 28.59 -15.77 20.72
CA GLU A 260 29.75 -16.08 19.87
C GLU A 260 30.38 -14.81 19.30
N LYS A 261 29.55 -13.92 18.74
CA LYS A 261 30.03 -12.68 18.09
C LYS A 261 30.06 -11.46 19.01
N GLY A 262 29.49 -11.56 20.21
CA GLY A 262 29.50 -10.49 21.21
C GLY A 262 28.73 -9.22 20.81
N PHE A 263 27.74 -9.32 19.90
CA PHE A 263 26.92 -8.19 19.46
C PHE A 263 26.20 -7.52 20.63
N LYS A 264 26.52 -6.24 20.86
CA LYS A 264 25.94 -5.39 21.92
C LYS A 264 24.87 -4.43 21.41
N GLY A 265 24.62 -4.41 20.11
CA GLY A 265 23.57 -3.60 19.52
C GLY A 265 22.17 -4.07 19.94
N TYR A 266 21.20 -3.21 19.66
CA TYR A 266 19.79 -3.43 19.97
C TYR A 266 19.22 -4.59 19.15
N ILE A 267 18.45 -5.51 19.76
CA ILE A 267 17.74 -6.59 19.05
C ILE A 267 16.25 -6.49 19.33
N HIS A 268 15.48 -6.32 18.27
CA HIS A 268 14.02 -6.49 18.28
C HIS A 268 13.69 -7.76 17.51
N VAL A 269 13.16 -8.79 18.18
CA VAL A 269 12.73 -10.03 17.53
C VAL A 269 11.21 -10.13 17.46
N LYS A 270 10.71 -10.75 16.39
CA LYS A 270 9.29 -11.06 16.22
C LYS A 270 8.99 -12.47 16.72
N ALA A 271 8.20 -12.57 17.79
CA ALA A 271 7.66 -13.84 18.25
C ALA A 271 6.57 -14.33 17.30
N ILE A 272 6.58 -15.63 17.02
CA ILE A 272 5.65 -16.28 16.12
C ILE A 272 4.51 -16.89 16.95
N PRO A 273 3.24 -16.49 16.73
CA PRO A 273 2.10 -17.11 17.40
C PRO A 273 2.07 -18.63 17.20
N GLY A 274 1.77 -19.36 18.28
CA GLY A 274 1.70 -20.82 18.27
C GLY A 274 3.01 -21.55 18.61
N ALA A 275 4.12 -20.84 18.84
CA ALA A 275 5.37 -21.45 19.30
C ALA A 275 5.27 -21.99 20.73
N ASP A 276 6.06 -23.01 21.04
CA ASP A 276 6.24 -23.51 22.41
C ASP A 276 6.66 -22.38 23.36
N GLU A 277 6.08 -22.39 24.56
CA GLU A 277 6.29 -21.35 25.58
C GLU A 277 7.77 -21.21 25.93
N LYS A 278 8.54 -22.30 25.97
CA LYS A 278 9.98 -22.24 26.27
C LYS A 278 10.78 -21.52 25.19
N LEU A 279 10.35 -21.60 23.93
CA LEU A 279 11.00 -20.90 22.83
C LEU A 279 10.74 -19.40 22.90
N ILE A 280 9.52 -18.99 23.24
CA ILE A 280 9.17 -17.58 23.48
C ILE A 280 9.97 -17.01 24.65
N GLU A 281 10.09 -17.78 25.74
CA GLU A 281 10.88 -17.39 26.90
C GLU A 281 12.36 -17.22 26.54
N GLU A 282 12.93 -18.19 25.82
CA GLU A 282 14.33 -18.14 25.41
C GLU A 282 14.64 -16.95 24.47
N LEU A 283 13.74 -16.65 23.53
CA LEU A 283 13.83 -15.44 22.70
C LEU A 283 13.86 -14.17 23.56
N GLY A 284 13.05 -14.11 24.61
CA GLY A 284 12.96 -12.95 25.49
C GLY A 284 14.22 -12.67 26.31
N PHE A 285 15.00 -13.69 26.66
CA PHE A 285 16.30 -13.52 27.31
C PHE A 285 17.44 -13.10 26.35
N LEU A 286 17.23 -13.24 25.04
CA LEU A 286 18.23 -12.91 24.02
C LEU A 286 17.99 -11.54 23.36
N ALA A 287 16.74 -11.10 23.31
CA ALA A 287 16.31 -9.87 22.66
C ALA A 287 16.09 -8.70 23.64
N ASP A 288 16.24 -7.48 23.13
CA ASP A 288 15.92 -6.26 23.88
C ASP A 288 14.42 -5.96 23.84
N ARG A 289 13.78 -6.19 22.68
CA ARG A 289 12.33 -6.02 22.45
C ARG A 289 11.77 -7.24 21.75
N MET A 290 10.53 -7.58 22.09
CA MET A 290 9.75 -8.58 21.37
C MET A 290 8.50 -7.97 20.75
N SER A 291 8.09 -8.46 19.58
CA SER A 291 6.77 -8.14 19.04
C SER A 291 6.02 -9.35 18.56
N VAL A 292 4.70 -9.28 18.66
CA VAL A 292 3.78 -10.28 18.12
C VAL A 292 2.85 -9.55 17.16
N ASN A 293 2.67 -10.04 15.93
CA ASN A 293 1.79 -9.40 14.95
C ASN A 293 0.32 -9.63 15.29
N VAL A 294 -0.47 -8.56 15.36
CA VAL A 294 -1.93 -8.57 15.49
C VAL A 294 -2.49 -7.80 14.29
N GLU A 295 -2.31 -8.40 13.10
CA GLU A 295 -2.59 -7.73 11.82
C GLU A 295 -4.05 -7.30 11.70
N LEU A 296 -4.97 -8.13 12.23
CA LEU A 296 -6.40 -7.89 12.22
C LEU A 296 -6.89 -7.55 13.63
N PRO A 297 -7.51 -6.38 13.84
CA PRO A 297 -7.90 -5.90 15.17
C PRO A 297 -8.96 -6.77 15.87
N SER A 298 -10.02 -7.16 15.15
CA SER A 298 -11.19 -7.83 15.72
C SER A 298 -11.26 -9.33 15.41
N ARG A 299 -12.02 -10.07 16.22
CA ARG A 299 -12.27 -11.51 16.00
C ARG A 299 -13.10 -11.74 14.74
N GLU A 300 -14.03 -10.82 14.49
CA GLU A 300 -14.91 -10.79 13.34
C GLU A 300 -14.08 -10.63 12.06
N SER A 301 -13.17 -9.65 12.02
CA SER A 301 -12.27 -9.45 10.88
C SER A 301 -11.25 -10.56 10.73
N LEU A 302 -10.72 -11.12 11.82
CA LEU A 302 -9.84 -12.30 11.75
C LEU A 302 -10.57 -13.49 11.13
N LYS A 303 -11.82 -13.76 11.54
CA LYS A 303 -12.62 -14.85 10.97
C LYS A 303 -13.00 -14.59 9.51
N LEU A 304 -13.23 -13.34 9.14
CA LEU A 304 -13.60 -12.95 7.78
C LEU A 304 -12.42 -13.04 6.81
N LEU A 305 -11.26 -12.52 7.20
CA LEU A 305 -10.10 -12.34 6.30
C LEU A 305 -9.00 -13.40 6.51
N ALA A 306 -9.02 -14.14 7.62
CA ALA A 306 -8.04 -15.17 7.93
C ALA A 306 -8.64 -16.29 8.81
N PRO A 307 -9.63 -17.06 8.30
CA PRO A 307 -10.41 -18.02 9.09
C PRO A 307 -9.56 -19.13 9.74
N ASP A 308 -8.39 -19.43 9.17
CA ASP A 308 -7.47 -20.44 9.69
C ASP A 308 -6.63 -19.97 10.90
N LYS A 309 -6.68 -18.68 11.26
CA LYS A 309 -5.96 -18.13 12.42
C LYS A 309 -6.82 -18.22 13.68
N ASP A 310 -6.33 -18.90 14.70
CA ASP A 310 -6.98 -18.92 16.03
C ASP A 310 -6.77 -17.57 16.77
N PRO A 311 -7.84 -16.84 17.13
CA PRO A 311 -7.75 -15.62 17.91
C PRO A 311 -7.05 -15.80 19.27
N PHE A 312 -7.16 -16.97 19.91
CA PHE A 312 -6.55 -17.22 21.22
C PHE A 312 -5.04 -17.45 21.12
N ALA A 313 -4.59 -18.19 20.10
CA ALA A 313 -3.17 -18.40 19.80
C ALA A 313 -2.41 -17.09 19.52
N LEU A 314 -3.11 -16.06 19.03
CA LEU A 314 -2.55 -14.74 18.70
C LEU A 314 -2.09 -13.95 19.94
N TYR A 315 -2.87 -13.98 21.02
CA TYR A 315 -2.59 -13.23 22.25
C TYR A 315 -1.81 -14.02 23.31
N LYS A 316 -1.74 -15.34 23.18
CA LYS A 316 -1.04 -16.22 24.13
C LYS A 316 0.43 -15.80 24.35
N PRO A 317 1.26 -15.54 23.30
CA PRO A 317 2.65 -15.14 23.50
C PRO A 317 2.77 -13.77 24.18
N MET A 318 1.88 -12.82 23.88
CA MET A 318 1.86 -11.51 24.54
C MET A 318 1.63 -11.64 26.05
N LYS A 319 0.63 -12.46 26.43
CA LYS A 319 0.32 -12.75 27.82
C LYS A 319 1.53 -13.36 28.53
N GLN A 320 2.17 -14.34 27.89
CA GLN A 320 3.34 -15.00 28.43
C GLN A 320 4.48 -14.01 28.68
N ILE A 321 4.82 -13.17 27.69
CA ILE A 321 5.88 -12.15 27.82
C ILE A 321 5.60 -11.21 29.01
N THR A 322 4.34 -10.76 29.18
CA THR A 322 3.93 -9.94 30.32
C THR A 322 4.10 -10.67 31.64
N GLN A 323 3.64 -11.93 31.73
CA GLN A 323 3.74 -12.75 32.94
C GLN A 323 5.20 -12.96 33.34
N THR A 324 6.05 -13.39 32.41
CA THR A 324 7.48 -13.60 32.66
C THR A 324 8.18 -12.31 33.09
N THR A 325 7.87 -11.17 32.45
CA THR A 325 8.42 -9.87 32.86
C THR A 325 8.00 -9.50 34.29
N ASN A 326 6.73 -9.71 34.64
CA ASN A 326 6.20 -9.39 35.97
C ASN A 326 6.73 -10.32 37.06
N GLU A 327 6.90 -11.61 36.77
CA GLU A 327 7.51 -12.58 37.67
C GLU A 327 8.97 -12.20 37.97
N LEU A 328 9.77 -11.90 36.94
CA LEU A 328 11.17 -11.50 37.12
C LEU A 328 11.33 -10.15 37.85
N ALA A 329 10.38 -9.22 37.68
CA ALA A 329 10.39 -7.94 38.37
C ALA A 329 10.22 -8.08 39.90
N GLN A 330 9.57 -9.14 40.38
CA GLN A 330 9.36 -9.41 41.81
C GLN A 330 10.63 -9.88 42.55
N PHE A 331 11.67 -10.29 41.82
CA PHE A 331 12.93 -10.78 42.39
C PHE A 331 14.12 -9.85 42.09
N PRO A 332 14.16 -8.61 42.62
CA PRO A 332 15.19 -7.62 42.30
C PRO A 332 16.61 -8.04 42.74
N ALA A 333 16.76 -9.00 43.66
CA ALA A 333 18.06 -9.55 44.05
C ALA A 333 18.73 -10.39 42.93
N LEU A 334 17.97 -10.88 41.95
CA LEU A 334 18.46 -11.57 40.76
C LEU A 334 18.91 -10.62 39.63
N LYS A 335 18.89 -9.28 39.84
CA LYS A 335 19.26 -8.25 38.83
C LYS A 335 20.70 -8.31 38.30
N LYS A 336 21.56 -9.18 38.84
CA LYS A 336 22.85 -9.52 38.20
C LYS A 336 22.73 -10.52 37.04
N GLY A 337 21.53 -11.07 36.80
CA GLY A 337 21.21 -11.99 35.69
C GLY A 337 20.83 -11.30 34.38
N LYS A 338 20.51 -12.11 33.36
CA LYS A 338 20.10 -11.64 32.02
C LYS A 338 18.75 -10.92 32.10
N SER A 339 18.65 -9.74 31.48
CA SER A 339 17.39 -9.01 31.37
C SER A 339 16.47 -9.68 30.36
N PHE A 340 15.21 -9.90 30.73
CA PHE A 340 14.17 -10.38 29.84
C PHE A 340 13.46 -9.19 29.20
N VAL A 341 13.55 -9.06 27.87
CA VAL A 341 12.89 -8.03 27.05
C VAL A 341 12.91 -6.62 27.69
N PRO A 342 14.08 -6.05 28.01
CA PRO A 342 14.20 -4.79 28.76
C PRO A 342 13.52 -3.58 28.10
N ALA A 343 13.38 -3.57 26.78
CA ALA A 343 12.67 -2.52 26.05
C ALA A 343 11.14 -2.79 25.92
N GLY A 344 10.66 -3.88 26.50
CA GLY A 344 9.28 -4.32 26.55
C GLY A 344 8.76 -4.88 25.23
N GLN A 345 7.45 -5.17 25.17
CA GLN A 345 6.80 -5.74 24.00
C GLN A 345 6.05 -4.71 23.14
N SER A 346 5.81 -5.05 21.88
CA SER A 346 5.05 -4.24 20.92
C SER A 346 4.26 -5.09 19.94
N THR A 347 3.35 -4.47 19.19
CA THR A 347 2.57 -5.15 18.15
C THR A 347 2.34 -4.24 16.95
N GLN A 348 1.78 -4.79 15.88
CA GLN A 348 1.43 -4.08 14.65
C GLN A 348 0.02 -4.47 14.23
N MET A 349 -0.77 -3.46 13.81
CA MET A 349 -2.13 -3.57 13.31
C MET A 349 -2.21 -2.95 11.91
N ILE A 350 -2.95 -3.60 11.00
CA ILE A 350 -3.20 -3.08 9.65
C ILE A 350 -4.49 -2.26 9.67
N VAL A 351 -4.44 -1.05 9.12
CA VAL A 351 -5.54 -0.08 9.13
C VAL A 351 -6.12 0.04 7.73
N GLY A 352 -7.42 -0.15 7.61
CA GLY A 352 -8.15 0.00 6.34
C GLY A 352 -8.37 -1.31 5.59
N ALA A 353 -7.72 -2.41 5.98
CA ALA A 353 -7.99 -3.74 5.39
C ALA A 353 -9.37 -4.31 5.77
N SER A 354 -9.98 -3.79 6.83
CA SER A 354 -11.26 -4.27 7.35
C SER A 354 -12.14 -3.09 7.79
N PRO A 355 -13.48 -3.27 7.90
CA PRO A 355 -14.45 -2.18 8.12
C PRO A 355 -14.47 -1.64 9.56
N GLU A 356 -13.45 -1.92 10.38
CA GLU A 356 -13.41 -1.46 11.77
C GLU A 356 -13.35 0.06 11.86
N SER A 357 -14.13 0.61 12.79
CA SER A 357 -14.09 2.04 13.12
C SER A 357 -12.81 2.42 13.86
N ASP A 358 -12.45 3.70 13.83
CA ASP A 358 -11.29 4.19 14.59
C ASP A 358 -11.48 4.00 16.10
N HIS A 359 -12.71 4.16 16.61
CA HIS A 359 -13.06 3.91 18.00
C HIS A 359 -12.75 2.48 18.40
N SER A 360 -13.11 1.50 17.57
CA SER A 360 -12.80 0.08 17.79
C SER A 360 -11.28 -0.16 17.85
N ILE A 361 -10.53 0.40 16.89
CA ILE A 361 -9.07 0.23 16.82
C ILE A 361 -8.38 0.84 18.04
N VAL A 362 -8.74 2.07 18.43
CA VAL A 362 -8.18 2.76 19.60
C VAL A 362 -8.53 2.01 20.89
N LYS A 363 -9.74 1.46 20.99
CA LYS A 363 -10.18 0.64 22.14
C LYS A 363 -9.42 -0.68 22.23
N ILE A 364 -9.10 -1.30 21.10
CA ILE A 364 -8.23 -2.48 21.05
C ILE A 364 -6.83 -2.12 21.52
N ALA A 365 -6.26 -1.02 21.00
CA ALA A 365 -4.95 -0.54 21.42
C ALA A 365 -4.90 -0.27 22.94
N GLU A 366 -5.88 0.43 23.49
CA GLU A 366 -6.02 0.66 24.93
C GLU A 366 -6.05 -0.65 25.74
N ASN A 367 -6.86 -1.61 25.31
CA ASN A 367 -6.92 -2.93 25.94
C ASN A 367 -5.57 -3.66 25.91
N LEU A 368 -4.85 -3.57 24.79
CA LEU A 368 -3.53 -4.19 24.65
C LEU A 368 -2.50 -3.55 25.59
N TYR A 369 -2.54 -2.23 25.75
CA TYR A 369 -1.72 -1.51 26.74
C TYR A 369 -2.02 -1.96 28.17
N GLN A 370 -3.30 -2.07 28.53
CA GLN A 370 -3.71 -2.41 29.89
C GLN A 370 -3.47 -3.88 30.24
N LYS A 371 -3.77 -4.81 29.32
CA LYS A 371 -3.70 -6.25 29.59
C LYS A 371 -2.32 -6.86 29.39
N TYR A 372 -1.55 -6.34 28.42
CA TYR A 372 -0.26 -6.92 28.04
C TYR A 372 0.92 -5.99 28.29
N GLU A 373 0.69 -4.81 28.87
CA GLU A 373 1.73 -3.82 29.19
C GLU A 373 2.59 -3.45 27.97
N LEU A 374 1.97 -3.41 26.78
CA LEU A 374 2.66 -3.06 25.56
C LEU A 374 3.35 -1.71 25.71
N LYS A 375 4.55 -1.57 25.14
CA LYS A 375 5.20 -0.26 25.04
C LYS A 375 4.73 0.50 23.82
N ARG A 376 4.29 -0.17 22.76
CA ARG A 376 3.87 0.46 21.50
C ARG A 376 2.98 -0.45 20.64
N VAL A 377 1.96 0.14 20.01
CA VAL A 377 1.22 -0.40 18.89
C VAL A 377 1.66 0.37 17.64
N TYR A 378 2.00 -0.36 16.58
CA TYR A 378 2.29 0.19 15.26
C TYR A 378 1.05 0.06 14.38
N TYR A 379 0.76 1.12 13.62
CA TYR A 379 -0.31 1.14 12.63
C TYR A 379 0.32 1.18 11.25
N SER A 380 -0.22 0.41 10.31
CA SER A 380 0.20 0.45 8.91
C SER A 380 -1.03 0.51 8.04
N ALA A 381 -1.12 1.53 7.18
CA ALA A 381 -2.16 1.59 6.16
C ALA A 381 -2.13 0.33 5.29
N TYR A 382 -3.31 -0.23 5.04
CA TYR A 382 -3.48 -1.28 4.05
C TYR A 382 -3.15 -0.71 2.66
N ILE A 383 -2.31 -1.44 1.93
CA ILE A 383 -1.95 -1.15 0.55
C ILE A 383 -2.55 -2.27 -0.29
N PRO A 384 -3.56 -1.99 -1.13
CA PRO A 384 -4.17 -3.02 -1.94
C PRO A 384 -3.20 -3.41 -3.06
N VAL A 385 -2.71 -4.64 -3.01
CA VAL A 385 -1.85 -5.23 -4.04
C VAL A 385 -2.61 -6.23 -4.92
N ASN A 386 -3.74 -6.75 -4.44
CA ASN A 386 -4.56 -7.75 -5.11
C ASN A 386 -6.03 -7.29 -5.18
N GLN A 387 -6.80 -7.74 -6.18
CA GLN A 387 -8.24 -7.53 -6.26
C GLN A 387 -8.97 -8.67 -5.54
N ASP A 388 -9.35 -8.47 -4.27
CA ASP A 388 -10.18 -9.42 -3.51
C ASP A 388 -11.51 -8.74 -3.14
N SER A 389 -12.63 -9.42 -3.39
CA SER A 389 -13.98 -8.97 -3.03
C SER A 389 -14.20 -8.69 -1.53
N LEU A 390 -13.38 -9.29 -0.65
CA LEU A 390 -13.43 -9.11 0.81
C LEU A 390 -12.54 -7.95 1.31
N LEU A 391 -11.69 -7.40 0.44
CA LEU A 391 -10.77 -6.32 0.77
C LEU A 391 -11.13 -5.04 0.00
N PRO A 392 -10.77 -3.85 0.49
CA PRO A 392 -10.99 -2.62 -0.25
C PRO A 392 -10.32 -2.67 -1.62
N ALA A 393 -11.04 -2.26 -2.66
CA ALA A 393 -10.56 -2.29 -4.04
C ALA A 393 -9.23 -1.53 -4.22
N VAL A 394 -8.43 -1.98 -5.20
CA VAL A 394 -7.11 -1.42 -5.57
C VAL A 394 -7.13 0.08 -5.90
N THR A 395 -8.31 0.63 -6.21
CA THR A 395 -8.53 2.06 -6.46
C THR A 395 -8.64 2.91 -5.19
N THR A 396 -8.58 2.32 -4.00
CA THR A 396 -8.66 3.05 -2.74
C THR A 396 -7.27 3.49 -2.32
N ASP A 397 -7.00 4.80 -2.34
CA ASP A 397 -5.74 5.34 -1.82
C ASP A 397 -5.49 4.83 -0.39
N PRO A 398 -4.26 4.39 -0.05
CA PRO A 398 -3.94 3.98 1.31
C PRO A 398 -4.32 5.08 2.31
N PRO A 399 -4.99 4.75 3.43
CA PRO A 399 -5.54 5.75 4.34
C PRO A 399 -4.46 6.37 5.25
N LEU A 400 -3.45 7.01 4.66
CA LEU A 400 -2.28 7.56 5.36
C LEU A 400 -2.66 8.63 6.40
N LEU A 401 -3.66 9.46 6.11
CA LEU A 401 -4.16 10.44 7.09
C LEU A 401 -4.82 9.76 8.29
N ARG A 402 -5.55 8.66 8.05
CA ARG A 402 -6.19 7.87 9.11
C ARG A 402 -5.13 7.20 9.98
N GLU A 403 -4.12 6.58 9.37
CA GLU A 403 -2.95 6.02 10.07
C GLU A 403 -2.29 7.08 10.97
N HIS A 404 -2.06 8.28 10.44
CA HIS A 404 -1.48 9.37 11.20
C HIS A 404 -2.37 9.83 12.37
N ARG A 405 -3.71 9.86 12.22
CA ARG A 405 -4.63 10.16 13.34
C ARG A 405 -4.61 9.08 14.42
N LEU A 406 -4.49 7.81 14.05
CA LEU A 406 -4.35 6.71 15.01
C LEU A 406 -3.05 6.83 15.81
N TYR A 407 -1.92 7.17 15.17
CA TYR A 407 -0.68 7.45 15.91
C TYR A 407 -0.80 8.64 16.88
N GLN A 408 -1.53 9.68 16.50
CA GLN A 408 -1.80 10.80 17.39
C GLN A 408 -2.68 10.40 18.58
N ALA A 409 -3.70 9.58 18.35
CA ALA A 409 -4.56 9.04 19.41
C ALA A 409 -3.81 8.08 20.35
N ASP A 410 -2.96 7.20 19.82
CA ASP A 410 -2.06 6.33 20.59
C ASP A 410 -1.20 7.14 21.57
N TRP A 411 -0.69 8.28 21.10
CA TRP A 411 0.10 9.19 21.92
C TRP A 411 -0.73 9.79 23.06
N LEU A 412 -2.02 10.06 22.84
CA LEU A 412 -2.93 10.55 23.87
C LEU A 412 -3.20 9.49 24.94
N LEU A 413 -3.44 8.24 24.54
CA LEU A 413 -3.61 7.12 25.47
C LEU A 413 -2.39 6.98 26.40
N ARG A 414 -1.18 6.95 25.82
CA ARG A 414 0.04 6.61 26.56
C ARG A 414 0.59 7.72 27.43
N PHE A 415 0.50 8.97 26.96
CA PHE A 415 1.21 10.08 27.59
C PHE A 415 0.29 11.18 28.13
N TYR A 416 -0.96 11.25 27.66
CA TYR A 416 -1.91 12.28 28.07
C TYR A 416 -3.04 11.76 28.98
N ARG A 417 -3.03 10.45 29.29
CA ARG A 417 -4.03 9.80 30.14
C ARG A 417 -5.45 9.94 29.58
N PHE A 418 -5.60 9.93 28.26
CA PHE A 418 -6.90 9.79 27.63
C PHE A 418 -7.34 8.33 27.66
N SER A 419 -8.65 8.08 27.70
CA SER A 419 -9.21 6.77 27.37
C SER A 419 -9.72 6.72 25.93
N ALA A 420 -9.91 5.52 25.37
CA ALA A 420 -10.45 5.38 24.02
C ALA A 420 -11.85 6.00 23.90
N ASP A 421 -12.70 5.78 24.92
CA ASP A 421 -14.06 6.31 25.01
C ASP A 421 -14.10 7.83 25.31
N GLU A 422 -12.99 8.42 25.79
CA GLU A 422 -12.83 9.88 25.89
C GLU A 422 -12.53 10.48 24.50
N ILE A 423 -11.70 9.84 23.69
CA ILE A 423 -11.25 10.37 22.39
C ILE A 423 -12.34 10.24 21.31
N LEU A 424 -13.04 9.11 21.25
CA LEU A 424 -14.09 8.80 20.28
C LEU A 424 -15.28 8.16 20.99
N SER A 425 -16.48 8.31 20.43
CA SER A 425 -17.71 7.72 20.96
C SER A 425 -18.38 6.79 19.94
N ALA A 426 -19.33 5.98 20.38
CA ALA A 426 -20.12 5.13 19.47
C ALA A 426 -20.91 5.96 18.43
N GLU A 427 -21.30 7.18 18.77
CA GLU A 427 -22.01 8.11 17.89
C GLU A 427 -21.08 8.80 16.87
N LYS A 428 -19.81 9.01 17.24
CA LYS A 428 -18.77 9.59 16.40
C LYS A 428 -17.54 8.67 16.40
N PRO A 429 -17.62 7.53 15.70
CA PRO A 429 -16.65 6.45 15.87
C PRO A 429 -15.38 6.63 15.02
N ASN A 430 -15.31 7.64 14.16
CA ASN A 430 -14.19 7.87 13.25
C ASN A 430 -13.56 9.26 13.45
N PHE A 431 -12.26 9.36 13.19
CA PHE A 431 -11.52 10.61 13.33
C PHE A 431 -11.90 11.63 12.26
N ASN A 432 -11.86 12.90 12.65
CA ASN A 432 -11.72 13.98 11.69
C ASN A 432 -10.32 13.91 11.06
N LEU A 433 -10.23 13.68 9.75
CA LEU A 433 -8.94 13.54 9.08
C LEU A 433 -8.15 14.86 9.02
N TYR A 434 -8.80 16.00 9.19
CA TYR A 434 -8.19 17.33 9.06
C TYR A 434 -7.79 17.96 10.39
N LEU A 435 -8.42 17.55 11.49
CA LEU A 435 -8.11 18.01 12.84
C LEU A 435 -7.46 16.90 13.67
N ASP A 436 -6.42 17.21 14.45
CA ASP A 436 -5.82 16.19 15.31
C ASP A 436 -6.75 15.77 16.44
N PRO A 437 -6.66 14.52 16.93
CA PRO A 437 -7.59 13.96 17.91
C PRO A 437 -7.78 14.82 19.16
N LYS A 438 -6.70 15.45 19.64
CA LYS A 438 -6.75 16.28 20.85
C LYS A 438 -7.51 17.58 20.63
N ALA A 439 -7.26 18.26 19.52
CA ALA A 439 -7.99 19.47 19.17
C ALA A 439 -9.45 19.15 18.84
N ASN A 440 -9.70 18.05 18.13
CA ASN A 440 -11.05 17.58 17.83
C ASN A 440 -11.84 17.31 19.11
N TRP A 441 -11.24 16.61 20.07
CA TRP A 441 -11.82 16.41 21.40
C TRP A 441 -12.13 17.73 22.12
N ALA A 442 -11.17 18.66 22.13
CA ALA A 442 -11.33 19.94 22.83
C ALA A 442 -12.45 20.82 22.24
N VAL A 443 -12.61 20.80 20.91
CA VAL A 443 -13.70 21.50 20.24
C VAL A 443 -15.06 20.86 20.51
N GLN A 444 -15.12 19.52 20.57
CA GLN A 444 -16.36 18.80 20.89
C GLN A 444 -16.80 19.02 22.36
N ASN A 445 -15.86 19.36 23.24
CA ASN A 445 -16.09 19.63 24.65
C ASN A 445 -15.83 21.11 24.99
N TYR A 446 -16.22 22.01 24.08
CA TYR A 446 -15.89 23.44 24.19
C TYR A 446 -16.50 24.10 25.45
N ASP A 447 -17.62 23.55 25.95
CA ASP A 447 -18.26 23.92 27.21
C ASP A 447 -17.35 23.79 28.44
N GLN A 448 -16.31 22.97 28.34
CA GLN A 448 -15.32 22.79 29.41
C GLN A 448 -14.18 23.81 29.37
N PHE A 449 -14.19 24.73 28.40
CA PHE A 449 -13.16 25.75 28.18
C PHE A 449 -13.75 27.16 28.32
N PRO A 450 -12.92 28.19 28.62
CA PRO A 450 -11.47 28.13 28.82
C PRO A 450 -11.07 27.54 30.18
N ILE A 451 -9.89 26.91 30.23
CA ILE A 451 -9.30 26.38 31.45
C ILE A 451 -8.27 27.37 32.00
N ASP A 452 -8.43 27.77 33.27
CA ASP A 452 -7.45 28.64 33.92
C ASP A 452 -6.17 27.88 34.28
N VAL A 453 -5.08 28.21 33.61
CA VAL A 453 -3.79 27.52 33.77
C VAL A 453 -3.17 27.74 35.16
N GLN A 454 -3.57 28.80 35.88
CA GLN A 454 -3.09 29.07 37.23
C GLN A 454 -3.60 28.03 38.24
N SER A 455 -4.84 27.56 38.09
CA SER A 455 -5.50 26.69 39.07
C SER A 455 -5.75 25.26 38.58
N ALA A 456 -5.85 25.03 37.26
CA ALA A 456 -6.25 23.75 36.69
C ALA A 456 -5.40 22.54 37.13
N SER A 457 -5.99 21.37 37.29
CA SER A 457 -5.20 20.15 37.59
C SER A 457 -4.25 19.78 36.43
N TYR A 458 -3.26 18.93 36.72
CA TYR A 458 -2.37 18.39 35.68
C TYR A 458 -3.15 17.73 34.54
N GLU A 459 -4.18 16.96 34.89
CA GLU A 459 -5.02 16.25 33.92
C GLU A 459 -5.81 17.20 33.05
N ARG A 460 -6.39 18.26 33.64
CA ARG A 460 -7.08 19.32 32.89
C ARG A 460 -6.12 20.08 31.96
N LEU A 461 -4.89 20.34 32.40
CA LEU A 461 -3.87 20.95 31.53
C LEU A 461 -3.52 20.06 30.33
N LEU A 462 -3.49 18.74 30.52
CA LEU A 462 -3.27 17.79 29.44
C LEU A 462 -4.40 17.75 28.41
N ARG A 463 -5.58 18.30 28.69
CA ARG A 463 -6.70 18.35 27.72
C ARG A 463 -6.61 19.54 26.76
N ILE A 464 -5.82 20.56 27.11
CA ILE A 464 -5.67 21.79 26.31
C ILE A 464 -4.78 21.53 25.07
N PRO A 465 -5.26 21.79 23.84
CA PRO A 465 -4.44 21.73 22.63
C PRO A 465 -3.22 22.66 22.74
N GLY A 466 -2.03 22.18 22.33
CA GLY A 466 -0.78 22.95 22.44
C GLY A 466 -0.06 22.87 23.79
N ILE A 467 -0.64 22.22 24.80
CA ILE A 467 0.05 21.88 26.07
C ILE A 467 0.36 20.38 26.08
N GLY A 468 1.65 20.03 26.16
CA GLY A 468 2.12 18.64 26.34
C GLY A 468 2.47 18.31 27.80
N PRO A 469 2.83 17.04 28.13
CA PRO A 469 3.18 16.62 29.49
C PRO A 469 4.29 17.46 30.12
N LYS A 470 5.35 17.76 29.36
CA LYS A 470 6.45 18.60 29.83
C LYS A 470 5.99 20.03 30.11
N SER A 471 5.21 20.63 29.20
CA SER A 471 4.68 21.99 29.37
C SER A 471 3.70 22.06 30.54
N ALA A 472 2.82 21.07 30.71
CA ALA A 472 1.91 20.96 31.85
C ALA A 472 2.68 20.85 33.18
N GLN A 473 3.74 20.05 33.24
CA GLN A 473 4.61 19.97 34.42
C GLN A 473 5.32 21.31 34.70
N ASN A 474 5.80 21.99 33.67
CA ASN A 474 6.43 23.30 33.80
C ASN A 474 5.44 24.34 34.35
N ILE A 475 4.19 24.35 33.86
CA ILE A 475 3.11 25.20 34.37
C ILE A 475 2.87 24.93 35.86
N ILE A 476 2.73 23.66 36.26
CA ILE A 476 2.52 23.30 37.67
C ILE A 476 3.68 23.73 38.56
N LYS A 477 4.92 23.61 38.08
CA LYS A 477 6.09 24.05 38.83
C LYS A 477 6.15 25.57 38.94
N ALA A 478 5.92 26.28 37.84
CA ALA A 478 6.02 27.74 37.78
C ALA A 478 4.95 28.44 38.63
N ARG A 479 3.70 27.98 38.54
CA ARG A 479 2.55 28.61 39.23
C ARG A 479 2.58 28.48 40.76
N LYS A 480 3.48 27.65 41.31
CA LYS A 480 3.72 27.59 42.76
C LYS A 480 4.41 28.83 43.30
N TYR A 481 5.19 29.52 42.45
CA TYR A 481 6.05 30.62 42.86
C TYR A 481 5.65 31.95 42.20
N TYR A 482 4.97 31.89 41.05
CA TYR A 482 4.58 33.05 40.27
C TYR A 482 3.11 33.01 39.90
N GLN A 483 2.48 34.18 39.81
CA GLN A 483 1.23 34.31 39.06
C GLN A 483 1.59 34.33 37.58
N LEU A 484 1.05 33.37 36.83
CA LEU A 484 1.33 33.25 35.40
C LEU A 484 0.57 34.33 34.62
N HIS A 485 1.18 34.83 33.56
CA HIS A 485 0.51 35.60 32.50
C HIS A 485 0.57 34.85 31.17
N LEU A 486 -0.32 35.21 30.22
CA LEU A 486 -0.36 34.58 28.89
C LEU A 486 1.00 34.66 28.16
N SER A 487 1.76 35.73 28.37
CA SER A 487 3.12 35.91 27.81
C SER A 487 4.13 34.88 28.32
N ASP A 488 3.94 34.33 29.52
CA ASP A 488 4.89 33.40 30.14
C ASP A 488 4.75 31.99 29.59
N LEU A 489 3.54 31.63 29.15
CA LEU A 489 3.21 30.28 28.69
C LEU A 489 4.10 29.84 27.51
N LYS A 490 4.47 30.76 26.62
CA LYS A 490 5.41 30.46 25.51
C LYS A 490 6.76 29.99 26.04
N LYS A 491 7.28 30.61 27.12
CA LYS A 491 8.56 30.24 27.75
C LYS A 491 8.48 28.89 28.47
N LEU A 492 7.29 28.51 28.93
CA LEU A 492 7.03 27.21 29.56
C LEU A 492 6.86 26.05 28.55
N GLY A 493 6.96 26.36 27.24
CA GLY A 493 6.85 25.38 26.16
C GLY A 493 5.41 25.14 25.69
N VAL A 494 4.50 26.09 25.92
CA VAL A 494 3.13 26.03 25.38
C VAL A 494 3.10 26.55 23.94
N VAL A 495 2.42 25.81 23.07
CA VAL A 495 2.15 26.25 21.69
C VAL A 495 0.96 27.20 21.68
N ILE A 496 1.23 28.49 21.90
CA ILE A 496 0.19 29.53 22.07
C ILE A 496 -0.80 29.57 20.90
N LYS A 497 -0.33 29.44 19.65
CA LYS A 497 -1.20 29.42 18.46
C LYS A 497 -2.35 28.42 18.55
N ARG A 498 -2.16 27.32 19.30
CA ARG A 498 -3.19 26.28 19.49
C ARG A 498 -3.91 26.42 20.83
N ALA A 499 -3.19 26.81 21.87
CA ALA A 499 -3.73 26.88 23.23
C ALA A 499 -4.62 28.10 23.48
N GLN A 500 -4.39 29.22 22.78
CA GLN A 500 -5.05 30.51 23.01
C GLN A 500 -6.59 30.46 23.03
N TYR A 501 -7.21 29.54 22.29
CA TYR A 501 -8.67 29.37 22.20
C TYR A 501 -9.29 28.62 23.39
N PHE A 502 -8.46 28.01 24.24
CA PHE A 502 -8.85 27.04 25.26
C PHE A 502 -8.34 27.41 26.66
N ILE A 503 -7.58 28.50 26.80
CA ILE A 503 -6.94 28.88 28.07
C ILE A 503 -7.38 30.23 28.56
N SER A 504 -7.40 30.35 29.89
CA SER A 504 -7.34 31.63 30.59
C SER A 504 -6.16 31.60 31.55
N CYS A 505 -5.75 32.78 32.01
CA CYS A 505 -4.69 32.94 32.99
C CYS A 505 -5.16 33.96 34.03
N ASN A 506 -5.54 33.50 35.22
CA ASN A 506 -6.18 34.34 36.24
C ASN A 506 -7.45 35.03 35.72
N GLY A 507 -8.29 34.29 35.01
CA GLY A 507 -9.51 34.80 34.35
C GLY A 507 -9.28 35.65 33.09
N ALA A 508 -8.03 36.02 32.74
CA ALA A 508 -7.74 36.75 31.50
C ALA A 508 -7.61 35.80 30.31
N THR A 509 -8.34 36.08 29.22
CA THR A 509 -8.22 35.40 27.92
C THR A 509 -7.53 36.30 26.89
N GLN A 510 -7.13 35.72 25.76
CA GLN A 510 -6.51 36.51 24.70
C GLN A 510 -7.55 37.43 24.02
N PRO A 511 -7.29 38.75 23.93
CA PRO A 511 -8.26 39.70 23.36
C PRO A 511 -8.56 39.43 21.89
N GLY A 512 -9.81 39.62 21.48
CA GLY A 512 -10.24 39.56 20.08
C GLY A 512 -10.42 38.16 19.51
N LEU A 513 -10.43 37.11 20.34
CA LEU A 513 -10.78 35.75 19.91
C LEU A 513 -12.30 35.56 19.87
N ILE A 514 -12.77 34.93 18.80
CA ILE A 514 -14.16 34.48 18.68
C ILE A 514 -14.25 33.10 19.33
N HIS A 515 -15.10 32.99 20.35
CA HIS A 515 -15.34 31.74 21.10
C HIS A 515 -16.46 30.92 20.46
N ASP A 516 -16.28 30.59 19.18
CA ASP A 516 -17.20 29.76 18.40
C ASP A 516 -16.48 28.49 17.91
N PRO A 517 -17.01 27.28 18.16
CA PRO A 517 -16.38 26.02 17.76
C PRO A 517 -16.02 25.93 16.27
N GLU A 518 -16.88 26.40 15.37
CA GLU A 518 -16.60 26.36 13.93
C GLU A 518 -15.47 27.32 13.55
N TRP A 519 -15.48 28.51 14.14
CA TRP A 519 -14.41 29.48 13.94
C TRP A 519 -13.07 28.99 14.51
N VAL A 520 -13.07 28.32 15.66
CA VAL A 520 -11.87 27.71 16.26
C VAL A 520 -11.32 26.61 15.35
N ILE A 521 -12.18 25.75 14.78
CA ILE A 521 -11.76 24.74 13.78
C ILE A 521 -11.08 25.43 12.60
N SER A 522 -11.68 26.48 12.04
CA SER A 522 -11.13 27.22 10.91
C SER A 522 -9.76 27.84 11.19
N SER A 523 -9.52 28.23 12.45
CA SER A 523 -8.27 28.87 12.89
C SER A 523 -7.18 27.85 13.22
N LEU A 524 -7.55 26.61 13.57
CA LEU A 524 -6.61 25.52 13.86
C LEU A 524 -6.17 24.76 12.61
N ILE A 525 -6.91 24.92 11.51
CA ILE A 525 -6.69 24.26 10.22
C ILE A 525 -6.16 25.29 9.22
N SER A 526 -5.29 24.90 8.29
CA SER A 526 -4.81 25.86 7.27
C SER A 526 -5.96 26.32 6.36
N SER A 527 -5.91 27.56 5.83
CA SER A 527 -6.97 28.13 4.98
C SER A 527 -7.35 27.22 3.79
N ARG A 528 -6.35 26.54 3.21
CA ARG A 528 -6.51 25.57 2.12
C ARG A 528 -7.29 24.31 2.55
N GLN A 529 -7.08 23.84 3.77
CA GLN A 529 -7.80 22.69 4.33
C GLN A 529 -9.21 23.07 4.80
N TYR A 530 -9.43 24.31 5.25
CA TYR A 530 -10.75 24.82 5.63
C TYR A 530 -11.69 25.01 4.42
N GLU A 531 -11.18 25.45 3.27
CA GLU A 531 -11.99 25.50 2.05
C GLU A 531 -12.40 24.10 1.55
N THR A 532 -11.53 23.10 1.71
CA THR A 532 -11.90 21.70 1.48
C THR A 532 -13.01 21.24 2.44
N LEU A 533 -12.96 21.63 3.72
CA LEU A 533 -14.02 21.34 4.71
C LEU A 533 -15.38 21.95 4.33
N LYS A 534 -15.41 23.19 3.82
CA LYS A 534 -16.66 23.80 3.31
C LYS A 534 -17.22 23.02 2.12
N LYS A 535 -16.36 22.59 1.18
CA LYS A 535 -16.78 21.80 0.03
C LYS A 535 -17.36 20.44 0.43
N VAL A 536 -16.71 19.74 1.38
CA VAL A 536 -17.16 18.44 1.88
C VAL A 536 -18.47 18.55 2.68
N ASN A 537 -18.66 19.59 3.51
CA ASN A 537 -19.91 19.81 4.25
C ASN A 537 -21.07 20.33 3.37
N SER A 538 -20.78 21.02 2.26
CA SER A 538 -21.78 21.39 1.25
C SER A 538 -22.13 20.24 0.28
N GLN A 539 -21.42 19.12 0.36
CA GLN A 539 -21.61 17.94 -0.50
C GLN A 539 -22.42 16.82 0.18
N SER A 540 -23.30 17.13 1.13
CA SER A 540 -24.34 16.18 1.57
C SER A 540 -25.58 16.18 0.66
N THR A 541 -25.59 16.98 -0.41
CA THR A 541 -26.54 16.86 -1.51
C THR A 541 -25.82 17.06 -2.84
N GLN A 542 -25.24 16.00 -3.40
CA GLN A 542 -25.08 15.91 -4.84
C GLN A 542 -25.82 14.67 -5.32
N GLU A 543 -27.00 14.92 -5.86
CA GLU A 543 -27.79 13.97 -6.64
C GLU A 543 -26.95 13.44 -7.80
N GLN A 544 -27.12 12.15 -8.09
CA GLN A 544 -26.60 11.51 -9.27
C GLN A 544 -27.27 12.14 -10.51
N LEU A 545 -26.49 12.84 -11.33
CA LEU A 545 -26.96 13.32 -12.63
C LEU A 545 -27.08 12.13 -13.59
N THR A 546 -28.28 11.91 -14.11
CA THR A 546 -28.57 10.94 -15.18
C THR A 546 -28.51 11.60 -16.56
N LEU A 547 -28.25 10.80 -17.59
CA LEU A 547 -27.88 11.20 -18.96
C LEU A 547 -28.96 11.95 -19.79
N PHE A 548 -30.06 12.43 -19.21
CA PHE A 548 -31.15 13.11 -19.94
C PHE A 548 -31.21 14.63 -19.75
N ASP A 549 -30.28 15.26 -19.02
CA ASP A 549 -30.32 16.71 -18.73
C ASP A 549 -29.48 17.59 -19.69
N VAL A 550 -29.36 17.22 -20.97
CA VAL A 550 -28.50 17.93 -21.95
C VAL A 550 -29.06 19.28 -22.41
N GLU A 551 -30.31 19.63 -22.13
CA GLU A 551 -30.90 20.89 -22.64
C GLU A 551 -30.43 22.17 -21.92
N ARG A 552 -29.61 22.09 -20.85
CA ARG A 552 -29.16 23.30 -20.11
C ARG A 552 -27.86 23.93 -20.56
N PHE A 553 -27.08 23.31 -21.45
CA PHE A 553 -25.78 23.85 -21.86
C PHE A 553 -25.78 24.72 -23.12
N GLU A 554 -26.88 24.78 -23.88
CA GLU A 554 -26.95 25.66 -25.07
C GLU A 554 -27.23 27.13 -24.75
N ALA A 555 -27.68 27.48 -23.54
CA ALA A 555 -28.02 28.86 -23.20
C ALA A 555 -26.80 29.74 -22.84
N VAL A 556 -25.64 29.15 -22.53
CA VAL A 556 -24.48 29.89 -21.97
C VAL A 556 -23.49 30.35 -23.05
N LYS A 557 -23.55 29.80 -24.28
CA LYS A 557 -22.68 30.21 -25.41
C LYS A 557 -23.14 31.47 -26.17
N ARG A 558 -24.22 32.14 -25.77
CA ARG A 558 -24.80 33.29 -26.51
C ARG A 558 -24.52 34.68 -25.95
N LYS A 559 -23.67 34.88 -24.94
CA LYS A 559 -23.47 36.23 -24.35
C LYS A 559 -22.02 36.60 -24.01
N GLU A 560 -21.21 36.80 -25.04
CA GLU A 560 -20.11 37.79 -25.12
C GLU A 560 -20.01 38.15 -26.62
N GLN A 561 -20.15 39.36 -27.19
CA GLN A 561 -20.22 40.81 -26.86
C GLN A 561 -21.09 41.48 -27.99
N PRO A 562 -21.14 42.82 -28.27
CA PRO A 562 -20.66 44.06 -27.60
C PRO A 562 -21.82 45.09 -27.41
N TYR A 563 -21.70 46.22 -26.70
CA TYR A 563 -21.00 47.44 -27.13
C TYR A 563 -20.95 48.49 -26.01
N VAL A 564 -19.86 49.25 -26.08
CA VAL A 564 -19.65 50.58 -25.53
C VAL A 564 -20.60 51.59 -26.21
N TYR A 565 -21.23 52.45 -25.40
CA TYR A 565 -21.23 53.91 -25.55
C TYR A 565 -21.07 54.53 -24.17
#